data_AF-A0A4Q5E877-F1
#
_entry.id   AF-A0A4Q5E877-F1
#
_cell.length_a   1.000
_cell.length_b   1.000
_cell.length_c   1.000
_cell.angle_alpha   90.00
_cell.angle_beta   90.00
_cell.angle_gamma   90.00
#
_symmetry.space_group_name_H-M   'P 1'
#
loop_
_entity.id
_entity.type
_entity.pdbx_description
1 polymer ?
#
loop_
_entity_poly.entity_id
_entity_poly.type
_entity_poly.pdbx_seq_one_letter_code
_entity_poly.pdbx_strand_id
1 'polypeptide(L)'
;MERDEWKNNSRRLFTRLVRTTLWADFVFPAGGSTGRVLDACFDALAPVSAERLADFCVCQVHAISGFGADYRRRWNVSHSFGGKAVRRYLQAGRQSRYYEDRWLKSFSLSRAELAASVENRSLHPLAQFIFPEYEEVTKRRLLSTEAGYVVCGISTLLWTPFSPACRLCVHAERCRRRTASLYHELYRIRREAWNEKEAGV
;
A
#
# COMPACT_ATOMS: atom_id res chain seq x y z
N MET A 1 -11.42 1.93 -2.35
CA MET A 1 -10.00 2.18 -2.63
C MET A 1 -9.88 3.50 -3.35
N GLU A 2 -8.98 4.34 -2.90
CA GLU A 2 -8.68 5.64 -3.52
C GLU A 2 -7.72 5.52 -4.70
N ARG A 3 -7.66 6.57 -5.53
CA ARG A 3 -6.82 6.61 -6.75
C ARG A 3 -5.34 6.37 -6.45
N ASP A 4 -4.84 6.94 -5.36
CA ASP A 4 -3.44 6.78 -4.97
C ASP A 4 -3.15 5.37 -4.42
N GLU A 5 -4.14 4.73 -3.80
CA GLU A 5 -4.03 3.32 -3.41
C GLU A 5 -3.93 2.41 -4.64
N TRP A 6 -4.71 2.65 -5.70
CA TRP A 6 -4.60 1.87 -6.95
C TRP A 6 -3.20 1.95 -7.55
N LYS A 7 -2.62 3.15 -7.59
CA LYS A 7 -1.25 3.39 -8.07
C LYS A 7 -0.22 2.71 -7.19
N ASN A 8 -0.33 2.82 -5.88
CA ASN A 8 0.62 2.20 -4.96
C ASN A 8 0.52 0.66 -4.97
N ASN A 9 -0.69 0.12 -5.00
CA ASN A 9 -0.93 -1.32 -5.02
C ASN A 9 -0.49 -1.94 -6.34
N SER A 10 -0.79 -1.33 -7.48
CA SER A 10 -0.32 -1.81 -8.79
C SER A 10 1.19 -1.81 -8.90
N ARG A 11 1.87 -0.73 -8.50
CA ARG A 11 3.34 -0.64 -8.48
C ARG A 11 3.94 -1.78 -7.67
N ARG A 12 3.42 -2.00 -6.47
CA ARG A 12 3.91 -3.04 -5.56
C ARG A 12 3.64 -4.45 -6.10
N LEU A 13 2.41 -4.73 -6.52
CA LEU A 13 2.03 -6.03 -7.11
C LEU A 13 2.89 -6.35 -8.32
N PHE A 14 2.97 -5.42 -9.26
CA PHE A 14 3.75 -5.58 -10.48
C PHE A 14 5.23 -5.79 -10.16
N THR A 15 5.80 -4.99 -9.24
CA THR A 15 7.18 -5.17 -8.78
C THR A 15 7.40 -6.55 -8.18
N ARG A 16 6.52 -6.99 -7.28
CA ARG A 16 6.60 -8.32 -6.66
C ARG A 16 6.58 -9.40 -7.73
N LEU A 17 5.61 -9.38 -8.64
CA LEU A 17 5.48 -10.37 -9.71
C LEU A 17 6.72 -10.41 -10.60
N VAL A 18 7.19 -9.26 -11.08
CA VAL A 18 8.37 -9.19 -11.94
C VAL A 18 9.62 -9.69 -11.22
N ARG A 19 9.82 -9.33 -9.94
CA ARG A 19 10.99 -9.78 -9.17
C ARG A 19 10.98 -11.27 -8.88
N THR A 20 9.80 -11.85 -8.64
CA THR A 20 9.67 -13.29 -8.40
C THR A 20 9.83 -14.11 -9.68
N THR A 21 9.38 -13.59 -10.82
CA THR A 21 9.23 -14.40 -12.05
C THR A 21 10.19 -14.08 -13.18
N LEU A 22 10.71 -12.84 -13.28
CA LEU A 22 11.48 -12.37 -14.43
C LEU A 22 12.84 -11.76 -14.04
N TRP A 23 12.83 -10.69 -13.25
CA TRP A 23 14.00 -9.84 -13.00
C TRP A 23 14.10 -9.47 -11.51
N ALA A 24 14.93 -10.19 -10.76
CA ALA A 24 15.03 -10.09 -9.30
C ALA A 24 15.38 -8.68 -8.77
N ASP A 25 16.06 -7.87 -9.57
CA ASP A 25 16.52 -6.51 -9.29
C ASP A 25 15.62 -5.42 -9.91
N PHE A 26 14.42 -5.79 -10.39
CA PHE A 26 13.50 -4.84 -10.98
C PHE A 26 13.03 -3.78 -9.98
N VAL A 27 13.05 -2.53 -10.42
CA VAL A 27 12.52 -1.36 -9.69
C VAL A 27 11.48 -0.68 -10.59
N PHE A 28 10.28 -0.46 -10.05
CA PHE A 28 9.24 0.24 -10.78
C PHE A 28 9.60 1.73 -10.94
N PRO A 29 9.55 2.30 -12.15
CA PRO A 29 9.90 3.71 -12.37
C PRO A 29 9.03 4.67 -11.55
N ALA A 30 9.64 5.59 -10.82
CA ALA A 30 8.95 6.68 -10.14
C ALA A 30 8.77 7.90 -11.07
N GLY A 31 7.92 8.85 -10.69
CA GLY A 31 7.76 10.14 -11.38
C GLY A 31 6.34 10.46 -11.87
N GLY A 32 6.11 11.73 -12.22
CA GLY A 32 4.81 12.24 -12.64
C GLY A 32 4.32 11.75 -14.01
N SER A 33 5.24 11.43 -14.94
CA SER A 33 4.89 10.78 -16.21
C SER A 33 4.33 9.38 -15.99
N THR A 34 4.97 8.59 -15.12
CA THR A 34 4.48 7.28 -14.68
C THR A 34 3.11 7.39 -14.01
N GLY A 35 2.92 8.38 -13.15
CA GLY A 35 1.62 8.67 -12.52
C GLY A 35 0.51 8.82 -13.56
N ARG A 36 0.71 9.70 -14.55
CA ARG A 36 -0.27 9.95 -15.63
C ARG A 36 -0.62 8.71 -16.44
N VAL A 37 0.37 7.85 -16.75
CA VAL A 37 0.12 6.59 -17.45
C VAL A 37 -0.74 5.65 -16.61
N LEU A 38 -0.48 5.56 -15.30
CA LEU A 38 -1.27 4.75 -14.39
C LEU A 38 -2.70 5.30 -14.22
N ASP A 39 -2.85 6.62 -14.09
CA ASP A 39 -4.17 7.25 -13.97
C ASP A 39 -5.03 6.94 -15.21
N ALA A 40 -4.50 7.16 -16.42
CA ALA A 40 -5.18 6.83 -17.67
C ALA A 40 -5.48 5.33 -17.82
N CYS A 41 -4.59 4.46 -17.33
CA CYS A 41 -4.83 3.02 -17.29
C CYS A 41 -6.04 2.68 -16.43
N PHE A 42 -6.11 3.24 -15.21
CA PHE A 42 -7.19 2.95 -14.27
C PHE A 42 -8.51 3.58 -14.66
N ASP A 43 -8.51 4.72 -15.34
CA ASP A 43 -9.72 5.28 -15.95
C ASP A 43 -10.31 4.30 -16.98
N ALA A 44 -9.47 3.70 -17.82
CA ALA A 44 -9.90 2.71 -18.81
C ALA A 44 -10.25 1.33 -18.20
N LEU A 45 -9.79 1.03 -16.98
CA LEU A 45 -10.06 -0.21 -16.27
C LEU A 45 -11.20 -0.11 -15.24
N ALA A 46 -11.79 1.07 -15.03
CA ALA A 46 -12.81 1.26 -14.02
C ALA A 46 -14.05 0.34 -14.23
N PRO A 47 -14.72 -0.11 -13.15
CA PRO A 47 -14.33 0.01 -11.75
C PRO A 47 -13.12 -0.88 -11.40
N VAL A 48 -12.26 -0.39 -10.50
CA VAL A 48 -11.03 -1.07 -10.06
C VAL A 48 -11.25 -1.72 -8.68
N SER A 49 -11.28 -3.05 -8.66
CA SER A 49 -11.25 -3.87 -7.42
C SER A 49 -9.86 -4.45 -7.17
N ALA A 50 -9.64 -5.03 -6.00
CA ALA A 50 -8.39 -5.71 -5.66
C ALA A 50 -8.10 -6.89 -6.61
N GLU A 51 -9.14 -7.68 -6.91
CA GLU A 51 -9.05 -8.80 -7.84
C GLU A 51 -8.77 -8.32 -9.25
N ARG A 52 -9.47 -7.27 -9.72
CA ARG A 52 -9.25 -6.72 -11.07
C ARG A 52 -7.83 -6.15 -11.21
N LEU A 53 -7.29 -5.55 -10.15
CA LEU A 53 -5.93 -5.03 -10.12
C LEU A 53 -4.88 -6.15 -10.17
N ALA A 54 -5.08 -7.21 -9.38
CA ALA A 54 -4.23 -8.39 -9.39
C ALA A 54 -4.28 -9.09 -10.75
N ASP A 55 -5.48 -9.33 -11.28
CA ASP A 55 -5.73 -9.93 -12.59
C ASP A 55 -5.02 -9.17 -13.70
N PHE A 56 -5.16 -7.84 -13.70
CA PHE A 56 -4.49 -6.98 -14.65
C PHE A 56 -2.98 -7.17 -14.56
N CYS A 57 -2.38 -7.04 -13.37
CA CYS A 57 -0.93 -7.17 -13.20
C CYS A 57 -0.41 -8.54 -13.64
N VAL A 58 -1.12 -9.63 -13.33
CA VAL A 58 -0.78 -10.99 -13.77
C VAL A 58 -0.78 -11.08 -15.30
N CYS A 59 -1.84 -10.60 -15.95
CA CYS A 59 -1.94 -10.58 -17.43
C CYS A 59 -0.77 -9.80 -18.06
N GLN A 60 -0.36 -8.69 -17.44
CA GLN A 60 0.77 -7.91 -17.93
C GLN A 60 2.10 -8.61 -17.77
N VAL A 61 2.41 -9.15 -16.59
CA VAL A 61 3.70 -9.80 -16.35
C VAL A 61 3.81 -11.12 -17.12
N HIS A 62 2.71 -11.87 -17.23
CA HIS A 62 2.65 -13.08 -18.07
C HIS A 62 2.90 -12.75 -19.55
N ALA A 63 2.37 -11.64 -20.07
CA ALA A 63 2.71 -11.25 -21.44
C ALA A 63 4.19 -10.89 -21.59
N ILE A 64 4.79 -10.26 -20.57
CA ILE A 64 6.22 -9.91 -20.58
C ILE A 64 7.10 -11.16 -20.50
N SER A 65 6.65 -12.23 -19.82
CA SER A 65 7.42 -13.47 -19.66
C SER A 65 7.67 -14.19 -20.99
N GLY A 66 6.83 -13.94 -22.00
CA GLY A 66 7.03 -14.45 -23.37
C GLY A 66 8.13 -13.74 -24.16
N PHE A 67 8.71 -12.65 -23.66
CA PHE A 67 9.79 -11.94 -24.32
C PHE A 67 11.16 -12.33 -23.75
N GLY A 68 12.18 -12.37 -24.62
CA GLY A 68 13.55 -12.69 -24.22
C GLY A 68 14.21 -11.62 -23.33
N ALA A 69 15.37 -11.95 -22.76
CA ALA A 69 16.09 -11.13 -21.77
C ALA A 69 16.35 -9.68 -22.23
N ASP A 70 16.58 -9.46 -23.53
CA ASP A 70 16.83 -8.13 -24.11
C ASP A 70 15.63 -7.18 -24.02
N TYR A 71 14.42 -7.72 -23.82
CA TYR A 71 13.22 -6.91 -23.68
C TYR A 71 13.29 -5.96 -22.48
N ARG A 72 14.02 -6.35 -21.42
CA ARG A 72 14.20 -5.53 -20.22
C ARG A 72 14.72 -4.13 -20.53
N ARG A 73 15.70 -4.00 -21.43
CA ARG A 73 16.31 -2.70 -21.78
C ARG A 73 15.35 -1.75 -22.50
N ARG A 74 14.30 -2.31 -23.12
CA ARG A 74 13.29 -1.56 -23.88
C ARG A 74 12.00 -1.36 -23.10
N TRP A 75 11.86 -1.99 -21.94
CA TRP A 75 10.62 -1.92 -21.17
C TRP A 75 10.41 -0.52 -20.60
N ASN A 76 9.19 0.00 -20.74
CA ASN A 76 8.73 1.19 -20.07
C ASN A 76 7.30 0.97 -19.54
N VAL A 77 6.84 1.85 -18.64
CA VAL A 77 5.53 1.70 -17.98
C VAL A 77 4.38 1.60 -18.98
N SER A 78 4.43 2.30 -20.12
CA SER A 78 3.37 2.26 -21.13
C SER A 78 3.23 0.90 -21.83
N HIS A 79 4.25 0.06 -21.81
CA HIS A 79 4.15 -1.31 -22.35
C HIS A 79 3.21 -2.19 -21.52
N SER A 80 3.14 -1.94 -20.21
CA SER A 80 2.33 -2.73 -19.27
C SER A 80 1.10 -1.98 -18.76
N PHE A 81 1.05 -0.65 -18.87
CA PHE A 81 -0.07 0.16 -18.39
C PHE A 81 -0.63 1.10 -19.47
N GLY A 82 -0.15 1.05 -20.71
CA GLY A 82 -0.72 1.83 -21.81
C GLY A 82 -1.97 1.19 -22.42
N GLY A 83 -2.60 1.88 -23.37
CA GLY A 83 -3.85 1.42 -23.98
C GLY A 83 -3.77 0.05 -24.69
N LYS A 84 -2.59 -0.36 -25.18
CA LYS A 84 -2.40 -1.72 -25.72
C LYS A 84 -2.46 -2.79 -24.62
N ALA A 85 -1.91 -2.51 -23.45
CA ALA A 85 -1.96 -3.40 -22.29
C ALA A 85 -3.39 -3.55 -21.74
N VAL A 86 -4.12 -2.44 -21.67
CA VAL A 86 -5.54 -2.44 -21.28
C VAL A 86 -6.38 -3.25 -22.27
N ARG A 87 -6.24 -3.02 -23.57
CA ARG A 87 -6.96 -3.79 -24.60
C ARG A 87 -6.66 -5.29 -24.51
N ARG A 88 -5.38 -5.67 -24.34
CA ARG A 88 -4.98 -7.08 -24.15
C ARG A 88 -5.68 -7.70 -22.94
N TYR A 89 -5.76 -6.99 -21.83
CA TYR A 89 -6.45 -7.47 -20.64
C TYR A 89 -7.95 -7.63 -20.86
N LEU A 90 -8.62 -6.64 -21.47
CA LEU A 90 -10.06 -6.68 -21.71
C LEU A 90 -10.47 -7.76 -22.73
N GLN A 91 -9.57 -8.11 -23.66
CA GLN A 91 -9.76 -9.19 -24.62
C GLN A 91 -9.31 -10.56 -24.09
N ALA A 92 -8.66 -10.62 -22.92
CA ALA A 92 -8.18 -11.87 -22.36
C ALA A 92 -9.34 -12.76 -21.91
N GLY A 93 -9.52 -13.88 -22.61
CA GLY A 93 -10.54 -14.88 -22.29
C GLY A 93 -10.11 -15.90 -21.24
N ARG A 94 -10.99 -16.87 -20.98
CA ARG A 94 -10.74 -17.98 -20.02
C ARG A 94 -9.46 -18.77 -20.32
N GLN A 95 -9.12 -18.93 -21.59
CA GLN A 95 -7.91 -19.64 -22.01
C GLN A 95 -6.62 -18.92 -21.57
N SER A 96 -6.56 -17.59 -21.68
CA SER A 96 -5.41 -16.80 -21.19
C SER A 96 -5.24 -16.99 -19.69
N ARG A 97 -6.35 -16.89 -18.94
CA ARG A 97 -6.35 -17.06 -17.48
C ARG A 97 -5.85 -18.44 -17.06
N TYR A 98 -6.22 -19.50 -17.77
CA TYR A 98 -5.72 -20.85 -17.51
C TYR A 98 -4.19 -20.94 -17.61
N TYR A 99 -3.60 -20.38 -18.67
CA TYR A 99 -2.15 -20.38 -18.85
C TYR A 99 -1.44 -19.47 -17.84
N GLU A 100 -2.02 -18.30 -17.53
CA GLU A 100 -1.53 -17.41 -16.48
C GLU A 100 -1.49 -18.11 -15.12
N ASP A 101 -2.55 -18.83 -14.74
CA ASP A 101 -2.62 -19.52 -13.46
C ASP A 101 -1.64 -20.71 -13.40
N ARG A 102 -1.48 -21.43 -14.52
CA ARG A 102 -0.46 -22.48 -14.64
C ARG A 102 0.95 -21.90 -14.49
N TRP A 103 1.21 -20.75 -15.10
CA TRP A 103 2.47 -20.03 -14.99
C TRP A 103 2.71 -19.56 -13.55
N LEU A 104 1.72 -18.95 -12.89
CA LEU A 104 1.83 -18.52 -11.48
C LEU A 104 2.16 -19.69 -10.54
N LYS A 105 1.52 -20.85 -10.74
CA LYS A 105 1.78 -22.06 -9.94
C LYS A 105 3.25 -22.52 -10.01
N SER A 106 3.92 -22.32 -11.15
CA SER A 106 5.35 -22.67 -11.27
C SER A 106 6.28 -21.83 -10.39
N PHE A 107 5.79 -20.69 -9.88
CA PHE A 107 6.51 -19.81 -8.95
C PHE A 107 5.89 -19.83 -7.54
N SER A 108 5.05 -20.82 -7.22
CA SER A 108 4.31 -20.90 -5.94
C SER A 108 3.52 -19.63 -5.62
N LEU A 109 2.91 -19.01 -6.64
CA LEU A 109 2.00 -17.88 -6.50
C LEU A 109 0.58 -18.29 -6.86
N SER A 110 -0.41 -17.69 -6.20
CA SER A 110 -1.80 -17.75 -6.61
C SER A 110 -2.42 -16.37 -6.83
N ARG A 111 -3.39 -16.30 -7.74
CA ARG A 111 -4.17 -15.09 -8.03
C ARG A 111 -4.94 -14.60 -6.80
N ALA A 112 -5.46 -15.52 -5.99
CA ALA A 112 -6.16 -15.22 -4.75
C ALA A 112 -5.23 -14.58 -3.71
N GLU A 113 -4.03 -15.10 -3.50
CA GLU A 113 -3.05 -14.49 -2.59
C GLU A 113 -2.59 -13.10 -3.07
N LEU A 114 -2.48 -12.90 -4.38
CA LEU A 114 -2.13 -11.60 -4.95
C LEU A 114 -3.26 -10.59 -4.71
N ALA A 115 -4.51 -10.95 -4.97
CA ALA A 115 -5.68 -10.11 -4.67
C ALA A 115 -5.80 -9.81 -3.17
N ALA A 116 -5.69 -10.84 -2.32
CA ALA A 116 -5.69 -10.69 -0.88
C ALA A 116 -4.56 -9.77 -0.39
N SER A 117 -3.39 -9.75 -1.05
CA SER A 117 -2.31 -8.83 -0.68
C SER A 117 -2.60 -7.35 -0.98
N VAL A 118 -3.53 -7.08 -1.90
CA VAL A 118 -4.06 -5.72 -2.17
C VAL A 118 -5.06 -5.34 -1.10
N GLU A 119 -5.96 -6.25 -0.73
CA GLU A 119 -6.97 -6.04 0.32
C GLU A 119 -6.33 -5.92 1.72
N ASN A 120 -5.32 -6.74 2.02
CA ASN A 120 -4.64 -6.81 3.31
C ASN A 120 -3.73 -5.61 3.62
N ARG A 121 -3.90 -4.46 2.97
CA ARG A 121 -3.31 -3.19 3.39
C ARG A 121 -4.24 -2.31 4.20
N SER A 122 -5.55 -2.56 4.18
CA SER A 122 -6.49 -1.97 5.14
C SER A 122 -6.15 -2.36 6.60
N LEU A 123 -5.35 -3.41 6.78
CA LEU A 123 -4.89 -3.94 8.06
C LEU A 123 -3.36 -3.90 8.12
N HIS A 124 -2.77 -2.71 8.13
CA HIS A 124 -1.40 -2.59 8.64
C HIS A 124 -1.37 -3.28 10.03
N PRO A 125 -0.37 -4.12 10.39
CA PRO A 125 -0.37 -4.81 11.69
C PRO A 125 -0.50 -3.85 12.89
N LEU A 126 -0.05 -2.59 12.69
CA LEU A 126 -0.17 -1.52 13.66
C LEU A 126 -1.40 -0.60 13.47
N ALA A 127 -2.29 -0.87 12.50
CA ALA A 127 -3.51 -0.09 12.25
C ALA A 127 -4.44 -0.09 13.47
N GLN A 128 -4.57 -1.25 14.14
CA GLN A 128 -5.30 -1.38 15.41
C GLN A 128 -4.76 -0.45 16.51
N PHE A 129 -3.53 0.05 16.38
CA PHE A 129 -2.89 0.96 17.32
C PHE A 129 -2.88 2.42 16.84
N ILE A 130 -3.57 2.76 15.75
CA ILE A 130 -3.72 4.16 15.32
C ILE A 130 -4.42 4.97 16.43
N PHE A 131 -5.51 4.43 16.96
CA PHE A 131 -6.21 4.99 18.11
C PHE A 131 -6.59 3.89 19.14
N PRO A 132 -5.68 3.56 20.07
CA PRO A 132 -5.96 2.60 21.12
C PRO A 132 -6.81 3.26 22.22
N GLU A 133 -8.13 3.19 22.07
CA GLU A 133 -9.10 3.82 22.99
C GLU A 133 -8.92 3.38 24.45
N TYR A 134 -8.49 2.14 24.67
CA TYR A 134 -8.22 1.60 26.01
C TYR A 134 -7.11 2.36 26.76
N GLU A 135 -6.23 3.09 26.07
CA GLU A 135 -5.18 3.90 26.70
C GLU A 135 -5.69 5.24 27.23
N GLU A 136 -6.89 5.69 26.82
CA GLU A 136 -7.42 7.00 27.17
C GLU A 136 -7.59 7.17 28.69
N VAL A 137 -7.96 6.11 29.39
CA VAL A 137 -8.08 6.11 30.85
C VAL A 137 -6.73 6.51 31.48
N THR A 138 -5.65 5.90 31.03
CA THR A 138 -4.29 6.18 31.54
C THR A 138 -3.81 7.56 31.12
N LYS A 139 -4.10 7.98 29.89
CA LYS A 139 -3.73 9.32 29.37
C LYS A 139 -4.43 10.46 30.10
N ARG A 140 -5.63 10.23 30.66
CA ARG A 140 -6.40 11.24 31.42
C ARG A 140 -6.02 11.35 32.89
N ARG A 141 -5.61 10.24 33.54
CA ARG A 141 -5.43 10.17 35.00
C ARG A 141 -4.47 11.20 35.61
N LEU A 142 -3.50 11.71 34.84
CA LEU A 142 -2.50 12.70 35.28
C LEU A 142 -2.13 13.67 34.15
N LEU A 143 -3.14 14.16 33.41
CA LEU A 143 -2.95 14.99 32.23
C LEU A 143 -2.09 16.23 32.56
N SER A 144 -1.12 16.51 31.68
CA SER A 144 -0.26 17.70 31.76
C SER A 144 0.64 17.83 33.01
N THR A 145 0.90 16.71 33.70
CA THR A 145 1.89 16.66 34.79
C THR A 145 3.15 15.90 34.35
N GLU A 146 4.30 16.21 34.95
CA GLU A 146 5.55 15.48 34.68
C GLU A 146 5.44 13.99 35.05
N ALA A 147 4.77 13.67 36.16
CA ALA A 147 4.47 12.28 36.54
C ALA A 147 3.61 11.58 35.48
N GLY A 148 2.59 12.27 34.95
CA GLY A 148 1.76 11.77 33.86
C GLY A 148 2.55 11.54 32.56
N TYR A 149 3.49 12.42 32.21
CA TYR A 149 4.39 12.23 31.07
C TYR A 149 5.22 10.94 31.20
N VAL A 150 5.76 10.67 32.38
CA VAL A 150 6.55 9.45 32.65
C VAL A 150 5.68 8.21 32.59
N VAL A 151 4.55 8.19 33.30
CA VAL A 151 3.61 7.05 33.34
C VAL A 151 3.11 6.72 31.93
N CYS A 152 2.59 7.71 31.22
CA CYS A 152 2.14 7.57 29.83
C CYS A 152 3.26 7.05 28.93
N GLY A 153 4.49 7.52 29.16
CA GLY A 153 5.70 7.12 28.45
C GLY A 153 6.09 5.64 28.59
N ILE A 154 5.59 4.96 29.62
CA ILE A 154 5.92 3.56 29.96
C ILE A 154 4.75 2.63 29.66
N SER A 155 3.52 3.09 29.94
CA SER A 155 2.32 2.25 29.95
C SER A 155 1.42 2.39 28.72
N THR A 156 1.81 3.18 27.72
CA THR A 156 1.02 3.43 26.51
C THR A 156 1.89 3.44 25.26
N LEU A 157 1.27 3.32 24.09
CA LEU A 157 1.90 3.50 22.78
C LEU A 157 2.14 4.97 22.42
N LEU A 158 2.31 5.83 23.43
CA LEU A 158 2.68 7.24 23.30
C LEU A 158 1.66 8.07 22.50
N TRP A 159 2.15 9.05 21.74
CA TRP A 159 1.35 10.10 21.14
C TRP A 159 0.51 9.59 19.97
N THR A 160 -0.79 9.93 19.99
CA THR A 160 -1.68 9.78 18.85
C THR A 160 -2.49 11.05 18.66
N PRO A 161 -2.64 11.56 17.42
CA PRO A 161 -3.41 12.78 17.17
C PRO A 161 -4.92 12.56 17.37
N PHE A 162 -5.37 11.31 17.34
CA PHE A 162 -6.77 10.94 17.58
C PHE A 162 -7.19 11.04 19.05
N SER A 163 -6.23 11.00 19.98
CA SER A 163 -6.50 11.06 21.42
C SER A 163 -6.94 12.47 21.83
N PRO A 164 -8.15 12.64 22.42
CA PRO A 164 -8.55 13.90 23.05
C PRO A 164 -7.56 14.36 24.13
N ALA A 165 -7.04 13.43 24.95
CA ALA A 165 -6.07 13.74 25.98
C ALA A 165 -4.75 14.28 25.38
N CYS A 166 -4.23 13.66 24.32
CA CYS A 166 -3.02 14.15 23.66
C CYS A 166 -3.19 15.53 23.03
N ARG A 167 -4.39 15.90 22.57
CA ARG A 167 -4.67 17.23 22.01
C ARG A 167 -4.69 18.35 23.06
N LEU A 168 -4.95 18.00 24.33
CA LEU A 168 -5.00 18.95 25.45
C LEU A 168 -3.73 18.93 26.32
N CYS A 169 -2.82 17.97 26.10
CA CYS A 169 -1.65 17.77 26.94
C CYS A 169 -0.52 18.76 26.62
N VAL A 170 0.05 19.41 27.65
CA VAL A 170 1.20 20.33 27.49
C VAL A 170 2.47 19.63 27.00
N HIS A 171 2.61 18.33 27.27
CA HIS A 171 3.77 17.53 26.86
C HIS A 171 3.59 16.85 25.49
N ALA A 172 2.50 17.12 24.76
CA ALA A 172 2.16 16.43 23.52
C ALA A 172 3.29 16.45 22.48
N GLU A 173 3.96 17.59 22.30
CA GLU A 173 5.07 17.72 21.35
C GLU A 173 6.28 16.86 21.74
N ARG A 174 6.58 16.77 23.04
CA ARG A 174 7.65 15.92 23.57
C ARG A 174 7.31 14.44 23.35
N CYS A 175 6.06 14.05 23.61
CA CYS A 175 5.56 12.70 23.31
C CYS A 175 5.58 12.40 21.81
N ARG A 176 5.26 13.38 20.95
CA ARG A 176 5.29 13.24 19.49
C ARG A 176 6.70 12.90 18.99
N ARG A 177 7.70 13.65 19.41
CA ARG A 177 9.12 13.39 19.06
C ARG A 177 9.59 12.04 19.56
N ARG A 178 9.21 11.68 20.80
CA ARG A 178 9.52 10.36 21.38
C ARG A 178 8.88 9.22 20.60
N THR A 179 7.63 9.38 20.15
CA THR A 179 6.92 8.38 19.34
C THR A 179 7.58 8.21 17.98
N ALA A 180 7.96 9.31 17.32
CA ALA A 180 8.67 9.27 16.04
C ALA A 180 10.02 8.53 16.14
N SER A 181 10.72 8.66 17.27
CA SER A 181 12.00 7.97 17.50
C SER A 181 11.85 6.49 17.85
N LEU A 182 10.89 6.12 18.69
CA LEU A 182 10.76 4.74 19.20
C LEU A 182 9.88 3.85 18.31
N TYR A 183 8.84 4.44 17.70
CA TYR A 183 7.85 3.73 16.90
C TYR A 183 7.63 4.46 15.57
N HIS A 184 8.69 4.54 14.76
CA HIS A 184 8.70 5.30 13.49
C HIS A 184 7.54 4.95 12.55
N GLU A 185 7.24 3.65 12.38
CA GLU A 185 6.18 3.20 11.48
C GLU A 185 4.78 3.50 12.05
N LEU A 186 4.59 3.32 13.36
CA LEU A 186 3.34 3.70 14.05
C LEU A 186 3.10 5.22 13.97
N TYR A 187 4.16 6.01 14.08
CA TYR A 187 4.11 7.46 13.93
C TYR A 187 3.70 7.86 12.50
N ARG A 188 4.31 7.24 11.48
CA ARG A 188 3.98 7.46 10.06
C ARG A 188 2.50 7.20 9.78
N ILE A 189 1.99 6.02 10.15
CA ILE A 189 0.59 5.64 9.88
C ILE A 189 -0.42 6.51 10.65
N ARG A 190 -0.11 6.91 11.89
CA ARG A 190 -0.98 7.82 12.67
C ARG A 190 -1.07 9.20 12.03
N ARG A 191 0.03 9.67 11.42
CA ARG A 191 0.07 10.95 10.69
C ARG A 191 -0.69 10.89 9.38
N GLU A 192 -0.51 9.81 8.62
CA GLU A 192 -1.24 9.58 7.36
C GLU A 192 -2.75 9.53 7.62
N ALA A 193 -3.20 8.67 8.53
CA ALA A 193 -4.62 8.54 8.89
C ALA A 193 -5.23 9.85 9.44
N TRP A 194 -4.45 10.65 10.17
CA TRP A 194 -4.93 11.94 10.67
C TRP A 194 -5.07 12.97 9.56
N ASN A 195 -4.13 13.01 8.63
CA ASN A 195 -4.19 13.92 7.49
C ASN A 195 -5.36 13.58 6.57
N GLU A 196 -5.65 12.29 6.34
CA GLU A 196 -6.83 11.84 5.61
C GLU A 196 -8.13 12.32 6.28
N LYS A 197 -8.24 12.15 7.61
CA LYS A 197 -9.39 12.62 8.39
C LYS A 197 -9.59 14.14 8.33
N GLU A 198 -8.51 14.92 8.44
CA GLU A 198 -8.57 16.39 8.36
C GLU A 198 -8.85 16.89 6.93
N ALA A 199 -8.44 16.14 5.92
CA ALA A 199 -8.72 16.44 4.51
C ALA A 199 -10.17 16.14 4.11
N GLY A 200 -10.96 15.48 4.97
CA GLY A 200 -12.37 15.19 4.72
C GLY A 200 -12.60 14.18 3.60
N VAL A 201 -11.64 13.27 3.38
CA VAL A 201 -11.76 12.13 2.45
C VAL A 201 -12.33 10.93 3.18
#